data_AF-A0A7N0V848-F1
#
_entry.id   AF-A0A7N0V848-F1
#
_cell.length_a   1.000
_cell.length_b   1.000
_cell.length_c   1.000
_cell.angle_alpha   90.00
_cell.angle_beta   90.00
_cell.angle_gamma   90.00
#
_symmetry.space_group_name_H-M   'P 1'
#
loop_
_entity.id
_entity.type
_entity.pdbx_description
1 polymer ?
#
loop_
_entity_poly.entity_id
_entity_poly.type
_entity_poly.pdbx_seq_one_letter_code
_entity_poly.pdbx_strand_id
1 'polypeptide(L)'
;MDVHLNSPIIYGLEVAYTFDAGPNAVLIARNREVAAELLQRLLFYFPPNSNTDLSSYLLGDKSILKDIGVEEKKDIEALPTPPELQAAQKYRGDVSYFICTRPGSGPTVLTDENHALLDPATGLPK
;
A
#
# COMPACT_ATOMS: atom_id res chain seq x y z
N MET A 1 25.95 24.14 -19.04
CA MET A 1 27.20 23.51 -18.58
C MET A 1 26.93 22.03 -18.62
N ASP A 2 27.54 21.37 -19.60
CA ASP A 2 27.29 20.00 -20.01
C ASP A 2 27.92 19.04 -18.99
N VAL A 3 27.17 18.05 -18.54
CA VAL A 3 27.73 16.85 -17.90
C VAL A 3 27.16 15.66 -18.66
N HIS A 4 27.98 15.11 -19.54
CA HIS A 4 27.73 13.90 -20.29
C HIS A 4 27.37 12.72 -19.36
N LEU A 5 26.19 12.15 -19.56
CA LEU A 5 25.88 10.76 -19.20
C LEU A 5 25.56 10.00 -20.49
N ASN A 6 26.59 9.36 -21.04
CA ASN A 6 26.48 8.42 -22.15
C ASN A 6 25.88 7.09 -21.65
N SER A 7 24.57 6.94 -21.73
CA SER A 7 23.81 5.68 -21.95
C SER A 7 22.31 5.99 -21.95
N PRO A 8 21.49 5.42 -22.86
CA PRO A 8 20.05 5.65 -22.85
C PRO A 8 19.42 4.85 -21.71
N ILE A 9 19.40 5.40 -20.50
CA ILE A 9 18.58 4.85 -19.42
C ILE A 9 17.13 5.21 -19.75
N ILE A 10 16.36 4.21 -20.17
CA ILE A 10 14.92 4.33 -20.31
C ILE A 10 14.33 4.40 -18.89
N TYR A 11 14.33 5.58 -18.27
CA TYR A 11 13.60 5.80 -17.02
C TYR A 11 12.10 5.77 -17.32
N GLY A 12 11.52 4.58 -17.29
CA GLY A 12 10.07 4.44 -17.44
C GLY A 12 9.35 4.82 -16.15
N LEU A 13 8.21 5.50 -16.24
CA LEU A 13 7.34 5.82 -15.09
C LEU A 13 6.88 4.55 -14.34
N GLU A 14 7.34 4.35 -13.10
CA GLU A 14 7.07 3.13 -12.33
C GLU A 14 5.84 3.25 -11.42
N VAL A 15 5.56 4.45 -10.91
CA VAL A 15 4.45 4.73 -10.00
C VAL A 15 3.72 6.00 -10.43
N ALA A 16 2.39 5.95 -10.43
CA ALA A 16 1.52 7.12 -10.56
C ALA A 16 0.75 7.35 -9.25
N TYR A 17 0.39 8.60 -8.96
CA TYR A 17 -0.47 8.93 -7.81
C TYR A 17 -1.69 9.74 -8.26
N THR A 18 -2.79 9.59 -7.53
CA THR A 18 -3.97 10.43 -7.68
C THR A 18 -4.61 10.69 -6.32
N PHE A 19 -5.30 11.82 -6.21
CA PHE A 19 -6.13 12.19 -5.06
C PHE A 19 -7.54 12.47 -5.59
N ASP A 20 -8.55 12.04 -4.85
CA ASP A 20 -9.94 12.44 -5.10
C ASP A 20 -10.28 13.65 -4.19
N ALA A 21 -11.54 13.83 -3.79
CA ALA A 21 -11.97 14.85 -2.85
C ALA A 21 -11.54 14.59 -1.38
N GLY A 22 -10.26 14.33 -1.14
CA GLY A 22 -9.70 14.11 0.19
C GLY A 22 -8.19 13.84 0.20
N PRO A 23 -7.58 13.73 1.40
CA PRO A 23 -6.13 13.59 1.55
C PRO A 23 -5.62 12.17 1.26
N ASN A 24 -6.49 11.20 1.00
CA ASN A 24 -6.09 9.82 0.73
C ASN A 24 -5.43 9.72 -0.64
N ALA A 25 -4.16 9.33 -0.66
CA ALA A 25 -3.43 9.06 -1.89
C ALA A 25 -3.74 7.66 -2.42
N VAL A 26 -4.05 7.56 -3.71
CA VAL A 26 -4.06 6.28 -4.44
C VAL A 26 -2.79 6.20 -5.27
N LEU A 27 -1.95 5.22 -4.99
CA LEU A 27 -0.72 4.96 -5.73
C LEU A 27 -0.88 3.72 -6.62
N ILE A 28 -0.54 3.85 -7.89
CA ILE A 28 -0.62 2.80 -8.90
C ILE A 28 0.80 2.46 -9.33
N ALA A 29 1.29 1.30 -8.87
CA ALA A 29 2.56 0.75 -9.28
C ALA A 29 2.41 -0.07 -10.58
N ARG A 30 3.42 -0.03 -11.45
CA ARG A 30 3.43 -0.72 -12.75
C ARG A 30 3.24 -2.24 -12.63
N ASN A 31 3.87 -2.86 -11.64
CA ASN A 31 3.85 -4.30 -11.39
C ASN A 31 4.03 -4.58 -9.88
N ARG A 32 4.04 -5.86 -9.51
CA ARG A 32 4.12 -6.30 -8.11
C ARG A 32 5.47 -5.95 -7.50
N GLU A 33 6.54 -6.09 -8.26
CA GLU A 33 7.91 -5.82 -7.81
C GLU A 33 8.06 -4.35 -7.41
N VAL A 34 7.62 -3.44 -8.28
CA VAL A 34 7.57 -2.00 -8.00
C VAL A 34 6.63 -1.69 -6.83
N ALA A 35 5.48 -2.38 -6.73
CA ALA A 35 4.56 -2.18 -5.62
C ALA A 35 5.18 -2.55 -4.26
N ALA A 36 5.94 -3.64 -4.22
CA ALA A 36 6.63 -4.09 -3.01
C ALA A 36 7.72 -3.09 -2.61
N GLU A 37 8.55 -2.69 -3.57
CA GLU A 37 9.57 -1.65 -3.38
C GLU A 37 9.01 -0.29 -2.94
N LEU A 38 7.87 0.11 -3.50
CA LEU A 38 7.13 1.30 -3.09
C LEU A 38 6.62 1.16 -1.65
N LEU A 39 6.01 0.03 -1.32
CA LEU A 39 5.50 -0.23 0.03
C LEU A 39 6.62 -0.21 1.06
N GLN A 40 7.79 -0.78 0.76
CA GLN A 40 8.95 -0.73 1.64
C GLN A 40 9.35 0.70 1.97
N ARG A 41 9.43 1.58 0.96
CA ARG A 41 9.73 3.00 1.14
C ARG A 41 8.64 3.69 1.97
N LEU A 42 7.38 3.45 1.65
CA LEU A 42 6.24 4.03 2.38
C LEU A 42 6.25 3.60 3.85
N LEU A 43 6.53 2.32 4.16
CA LEU A 43 6.63 1.84 5.54
C LEU A 43 7.84 2.41 6.28
N PHE A 44 8.96 2.65 5.58
CA PHE A 44 10.11 3.34 6.15
C PHE A 44 9.78 4.79 6.53
N TYR A 45 9.13 5.54 5.63
CA TYR A 45 8.79 6.95 5.85
C TYR A 45 7.63 7.14 6.81
N PHE A 46 6.59 6.30 6.71
CA PHE A 46 5.38 6.36 7.49
C PHE A 46 5.25 5.08 8.31
N PRO A 47 6.09 4.89 9.34
CA PRO A 47 5.94 3.74 10.21
C PRO A 47 4.64 3.88 11.04
N PRO A 48 3.98 2.77 11.40
CA PRO A 48 2.80 2.81 12.24
C PRO A 48 3.09 3.35 13.65
N ASN A 49 2.07 3.83 14.38
CA ASN A 49 2.21 4.15 15.81
C ASN A 49 2.60 2.90 16.61
N SER A 50 3.29 3.06 17.74
CA SER A 50 3.83 1.95 18.55
C SER A 50 2.79 0.94 19.04
N ASN A 51 1.53 1.34 19.17
CA ASN A 51 0.38 0.51 19.57
C ASN A 51 -0.44 -0.06 18.39
N THR A 52 -0.13 0.31 17.14
CA THR A 52 -0.84 -0.22 15.97
C THR A 52 -0.30 -1.60 15.58
N ASP A 53 -1.21 -2.56 15.38
CA ASP A 53 -0.87 -3.89 14.88
C ASP A 53 -0.63 -3.88 13.35
N LEU A 54 0.29 -4.70 12.87
CA LEU A 54 0.62 -4.73 11.44
C LEU A 54 -0.57 -5.19 10.58
N SER A 55 -1.42 -6.07 11.11
CA SER A 55 -2.57 -6.59 10.39
C SER A 55 -3.69 -5.56 10.22
N SER A 56 -3.76 -4.54 11.09
CA SER A 56 -4.66 -3.39 10.92
C SER A 56 -4.00 -2.24 10.16
N TYR A 57 -2.67 -2.19 10.14
CA TYR A 57 -1.92 -1.20 9.37
C TYR A 57 -1.88 -1.50 7.87
N LEU A 58 -1.86 -2.77 7.49
CA LEU A 58 -1.95 -3.21 6.10
C LEU A 58 -3.19 -4.07 5.87
N LEU A 59 -4.10 -3.57 5.03
CA LEU A 59 -5.32 -4.24 4.59
C LEU A 59 -5.19 -4.74 3.15
N GLY A 60 -6.04 -5.68 2.75
CA GLY A 60 -6.04 -6.27 1.41
C GLY A 60 -4.97 -7.36 1.24
N ASP A 61 -4.21 -7.31 0.15
CA ASP A 61 -3.16 -8.28 -0.15
C ASP A 61 -1.93 -8.10 0.76
N LYS A 62 -1.94 -8.79 1.91
CA LYS A 62 -0.82 -8.76 2.87
C LYS A 62 0.39 -9.59 2.43
N SER A 63 0.25 -10.43 1.39
CA SER A 63 1.35 -11.27 0.94
C SER A 63 2.55 -10.46 0.42
N ILE A 64 2.30 -9.22 -0.03
CA ILE A 64 3.32 -8.30 -0.53
C ILE A 64 4.38 -7.92 0.51
N LEU A 65 4.07 -8.05 1.82
CA LEU A 65 5.06 -7.81 2.88
C LEU A 65 6.20 -8.83 2.85
N LYS A 66 5.92 -10.07 2.44
CA LYS A 66 6.93 -11.12 2.31
C LYS A 66 7.97 -10.78 1.24
N ASP A 67 7.54 -10.09 0.18
CA ASP A 67 8.41 -9.68 -0.93
C ASP A 67 9.46 -8.65 -0.48
N ILE A 68 9.24 -7.97 0.66
CA ILE A 68 10.15 -6.97 1.25
C ILE A 68 10.75 -7.41 2.59
N GLY A 69 10.57 -8.69 2.96
CA GLY A 69 11.13 -9.25 4.18
C GLY A 69 10.51 -8.73 5.48
N VAL A 70 9.25 -8.26 5.43
CA VAL A 70 8.51 -7.82 6.63
C VAL A 70 7.55 -8.93 7.04
N GLU A 71 7.74 -9.48 8.24
CA GLU A 71 6.82 -10.46 8.84
C GLU A 71 6.08 -9.85 10.04
N GLU A 72 6.76 -9.00 10.78
CA GLU A 72 6.27 -8.34 11.96
C GLU A 72 6.69 -6.87 12.03
N LYS A 73 6.09 -6.14 12.96
CA LYS A 73 6.26 -4.69 13.05
C LYS A 73 7.70 -4.25 13.29
N LYS A 74 8.50 -5.03 14.03
CA LYS A 74 9.90 -4.67 14.31
C LYS A 74 10.73 -4.62 13.02
N ASP A 75 10.33 -5.37 11.99
CA ASP A 75 11.02 -5.42 10.71
C ASP A 75 10.87 -4.08 9.97
N ILE A 76 9.75 -3.38 10.15
CA ILE A 76 9.53 -2.02 9.62
C ILE A 76 10.54 -1.02 10.20
N GLU A 77 10.83 -1.14 11.49
CA GLU A 77 11.81 -0.27 12.16
C GLU A 77 13.23 -0.54 11.67
N ALA A 78 13.51 -1.79 11.29
CA ALA A 78 14.79 -2.26 10.78
C ALA A 78 14.96 -2.09 9.26
N LEU A 79 13.95 -1.56 8.54
CA LEU A 79 14.04 -1.33 7.10
C LEU A 79 15.24 -0.42 6.76
N PRO A 80 16.00 -0.74 5.70
CA PRO A 80 17.14 0.06 5.29
C PRO A 80 16.69 1.44 4.83
N THR A 81 17.53 2.45 5.07
CA THR A 81 17.31 3.78 4.51
C THR A 81 17.31 3.70 2.98
N PRO A 82 16.28 4.21 2.29
CA PRO A 82 16.25 4.23 0.83
C PRO A 82 17.47 4.96 0.24
N PRO A 83 18.09 4.42 -0.82
CA PRO A 83 19.37 4.92 -1.36
C PRO A 83 19.28 6.35 -1.92
N GLU A 84 18.09 6.78 -2.33
CA GLU A 84 17.81 8.15 -2.77
C GLU A 84 17.88 9.21 -1.65
N LEU A 85 18.13 8.82 -0.39
CA LEU A 85 18.10 9.73 0.76
C LEU A 85 19.38 9.70 1.59
N GLN A 86 19.86 10.90 1.93
CA GLN A 86 20.81 11.11 3.01
C GLN A 86 20.03 11.60 4.24
N ALA A 87 19.91 10.75 5.26
CA ALA A 87 19.23 11.02 6.54
C ALA A 87 17.76 11.47 6.40
N ALA A 88 16.86 10.52 6.15
CA ALA A 88 15.43 10.80 6.02
C ALA A 88 14.69 10.85 7.37
N GLN A 89 13.91 11.91 7.56
CA GLN A 89 12.94 12.03 8.64
C GLN A 89 11.81 11.01 8.45
N LYS A 90 11.45 10.31 9.53
CA LYS A 90 10.27 9.43 9.57
C LYS A 90 9.07 10.20 10.13
N TYR A 91 7.90 9.95 9.57
CA TYR A 91 6.60 10.57 9.87
C TYR A 91 5.67 9.53 10.52
N ARG A 92 6.06 9.08 11.72
CA ARG A 92 5.34 8.00 12.41
C ARG A 92 3.89 8.41 12.65
N GLY A 93 2.96 7.55 12.22
CA GLY A 93 1.54 7.69 12.50
C GLY A 93 0.80 8.70 11.62
N ASP A 94 1.49 9.41 10.72
CA ASP A 94 0.87 10.36 9.79
C ASP A 94 -0.02 9.66 8.75
N VAL A 95 0.28 8.40 8.42
CA VAL A 95 -0.60 7.53 7.63
C VAL A 95 -1.30 6.56 8.57
N SER A 96 -2.63 6.49 8.50
CA SER A 96 -3.45 5.64 9.38
C SER A 96 -3.33 4.15 9.04
N TYR A 97 -3.35 3.80 7.76
CA TYR A 97 -3.18 2.44 7.23
C TYR A 97 -2.97 2.48 5.71
N PHE A 98 -2.54 1.36 5.14
CA PHE A 98 -2.45 1.11 3.71
C PHE A 98 -3.47 0.05 3.28
N ILE A 99 -4.02 0.19 2.07
CA ILE A 99 -4.80 -0.86 1.41
C ILE A 99 -4.05 -1.29 0.16
N CYS A 100 -3.57 -2.54 0.12
CA CYS A 100 -3.00 -3.12 -1.10
C CYS A 100 -4.07 -3.90 -1.85
N THR A 101 -4.40 -3.43 -3.06
CA THR A 101 -5.41 -4.06 -3.92
C THR A 101 -4.94 -4.11 -5.37
N ARG A 102 -5.71 -4.75 -6.23
CA ARG A 102 -5.46 -4.91 -7.66
C ARG A 102 -6.72 -4.57 -8.46
N PRO A 103 -6.59 -4.27 -9.76
CA PRO A 103 -7.75 -4.20 -10.64
C PRO A 103 -8.63 -5.45 -10.48
N GLY A 104 -9.88 -5.22 -10.10
CA GLY A 104 -10.87 -6.27 -9.85
C GLY A 104 -11.84 -6.46 -11.00
N SER A 105 -12.66 -7.50 -10.90
CA SER A 105 -13.84 -7.68 -11.74
C SER A 105 -14.92 -6.64 -11.42
N GLY A 106 -15.89 -6.50 -12.33
CA GLY A 106 -17.08 -5.69 -12.08
C GLY A 106 -18.03 -6.32 -11.03
N PRO A 107 -19.19 -5.67 -10.81
CA PRO A 107 -20.23 -6.18 -9.91
C PRO A 107 -20.67 -7.61 -10.25
N THR A 108 -21.00 -8.41 -9.24
CA THR A 108 -21.48 -9.79 -9.38
C THR A 108 -22.67 -10.03 -8.45
N VAL A 109 -23.62 -10.87 -8.89
CA VAL A 109 -24.75 -11.31 -8.06
C VAL A 109 -24.28 -12.37 -7.08
N LEU A 110 -24.53 -12.17 -5.79
CA LEU A 110 -24.29 -13.19 -4.77
C LEU A 110 -25.57 -14.03 -4.61
N THR A 111 -25.50 -15.33 -4.93
CA THR A 111 -26.65 -16.25 -4.88
C THR A 111 -26.83 -16.89 -3.51
N ASP A 112 -25.87 -16.74 -2.60
CA ASP A 112 -25.94 -17.27 -1.24
C ASP A 112 -26.61 -16.24 -0.32
N GLU A 113 -27.82 -16.56 0.13
CA GLU A 113 -28.68 -15.74 1.00
C GLU A 113 -28.04 -15.37 2.35
N ASN A 114 -26.98 -16.07 2.77
CA ASN A 114 -26.20 -15.67 3.94
C ASN A 114 -25.53 -14.30 3.76
N HIS A 115 -25.22 -13.91 2.52
CA HIS A 115 -24.69 -12.59 2.18
C HIS A 115 -25.76 -11.50 2.06
N ALA A 116 -27.05 -11.86 2.08
CA ALA A 116 -28.11 -10.87 2.09
C ALA A 116 -28.00 -10.01 3.36
N LEU A 117 -28.13 -8.69 3.21
CA LEU A 117 -28.07 -7.75 4.34
C LEU A 117 -29.43 -7.55 5.02
N LEU A 118 -30.49 -8.10 4.44
CA LEU A 118 -31.85 -8.04 4.98
C LEU A 118 -32.30 -9.43 5.43
N ASP A 119 -33.03 -9.47 6.53
CA ASP A 119 -33.72 -10.67 7.00
C ASP A 119 -34.84 -11.04 6.01
N PRO A 120 -34.88 -12.30 5.52
CA PRO A 120 -35.79 -12.69 4.45
C PRO A 120 -37.27 -12.76 4.88
N ALA A 121 -37.54 -12.85 6.20
CA ALA A 121 -38.91 -12.95 6.70
C ALA A 121 -39.53 -11.57 6.96
N THR A 122 -38.73 -10.63 7.46
CA THR A 122 -39.17 -9.29 7.87
C THR A 122 -38.85 -8.20 6.86
N GLY A 123 -37.87 -8.42 5.97
CA GLY A 123 -37.36 -7.41 5.03
C GLY A 123 -36.58 -6.27 5.70
N LEU A 124 -36.26 -6.39 6.98
CA LEU A 124 -35.49 -5.41 7.75
C LEU A 124 -34.00 -5.78 7.74
N PRO A 125 -33.08 -4.82 8.00
CA PRO A 125 -31.66 -5.14 8.16
C PRO A 125 -31.45 -6.29 9.16
N LYS A 126 -30.58 -7.23 8.78
CA LYS A 126 -30.14 -8.32 9.68
C LYS A 126 -29.42 -7.78 10.92
#